data_AF-A0A2H0D122-F1
#
_entry.id   AF-A0A2H0D122-F1
#
_cell.length_a   1.000
_cell.length_b   1.000
_cell.length_c   1.000
_cell.angle_alpha   90.00
_cell.angle_beta   90.00
_cell.angle_gamma   90.00
#
_symmetry.space_group_name_H-M   'P 1'
#
loop_
_entity.id
_entity.type
_entity.pdbx_description
1 polymer ?
#
loop_
_entity_poly.entity_id
_entity_poly.type
_entity_poly.pdbx_seq_one_letter_code
_entity_poly.pdbx_strand_id
1 'polypeptide(L)'
;MLDPKKKAGIIKKFKTHNDDTGSPQVQVAILTEEIKELSEHLKSHKKDFSSRRGLFRKVNQRRKLLQYLAKTEEKEYEKLVEKLKLKKKIEIPGLTDKKEEAVEKELIDEEINVEEKKSTDKPSDK
;
A
#
# COMPACT_ATOMS: atom_id res chain seq x y z
N MET A 1 -8.97 -0.64 10.63
CA MET A 1 -9.64 0.52 10.00
C MET A 1 -9.23 1.75 10.80
N LEU A 2 -8.93 2.87 10.14
CA LEU A 2 -8.46 4.06 10.84
C LEU A 2 -9.58 4.64 11.72
N ASP A 3 -9.25 4.98 12.97
CA ASP A 3 -10.18 5.63 13.88
C ASP A 3 -10.73 6.95 13.28
N PRO A 4 -12.06 7.21 13.35
CA PRO A 4 -12.64 8.41 12.76
C PRO A 4 -12.01 9.72 13.23
N LYS A 5 -11.57 9.80 14.50
CA LYS A 5 -10.91 11.00 15.03
C LYS A 5 -9.53 11.20 14.42
N LYS A 6 -8.74 10.12 14.30
CA LYS A 6 -7.45 10.15 13.59
C LYS A 6 -7.63 10.58 12.13
N LYS A 7 -8.61 9.99 11.43
CA LYS A 7 -8.92 10.32 10.04
C LYS A 7 -9.25 11.81 9.87
N ALA A 8 -10.13 12.35 10.71
CA ALA A 8 -10.48 13.77 10.69
C ALA A 8 -9.27 14.68 10.96
N GLY A 9 -8.39 14.29 11.88
CA GLY A 9 -7.14 15.00 12.16
C GLY A 9 -6.20 15.05 10.96
N ILE A 10 -6.09 13.95 10.20
CA ILE A 10 -5.29 13.91 8.96
C ILE A 10 -5.92 14.80 7.89
N ILE A 11 -7.24 14.70 7.66
CA ILE A 11 -7.94 15.53 6.66
C ILE A 11 -7.68 17.02 6.95
N LYS A 12 -7.84 17.47 8.20
CA LYS A 12 -7.60 18.87 8.58
C LYS A 12 -6.16 19.34 8.31
N LYS A 13 -5.16 18.46 8.35
CA LYS A 13 -3.73 18.78 8.14
C LYS A 13 -3.32 18.83 6.67
N PHE A 14 -4.05 18.12 5.80
CA PHE A 14 -3.69 17.94 4.39
C PHE A 14 -4.72 18.50 3.42
N LYS A 15 -5.86 19.01 3.92
CA LYS A 15 -6.85 19.72 3.11
C LYS A 15 -6.23 20.93 2.40
N THR A 16 -6.58 21.11 1.14
CA THR A 16 -6.17 22.26 0.31
C THR A 16 -7.13 23.44 0.43
N HIS A 17 -8.40 23.15 0.74
CA HIS A 17 -9.48 24.12 0.96
C HIS A 17 -10.42 23.56 2.04
N ASN A 18 -11.40 24.35 2.49
CA ASN A 18 -12.13 24.03 3.73
C ASN A 18 -12.94 22.73 3.69
N ASP A 19 -13.49 22.38 2.54
CA ASP A 19 -14.33 21.20 2.34
C ASP A 19 -13.61 20.06 1.59
N ASP A 20 -12.28 20.10 1.57
CA ASP A 20 -11.46 19.11 0.87
C ASP A 20 -11.46 17.76 1.58
N THR A 21 -12.22 16.81 1.04
CA THR A 21 -12.19 15.41 1.48
C THR A 21 -11.57 14.48 0.44
N GLY A 22 -11.40 14.97 -0.79
CA GLY A 22 -11.16 14.13 -1.97
C GLY A 22 -9.83 14.38 -2.67
N SER A 23 -9.07 15.41 -2.30
CA SER A 23 -7.83 15.71 -3.00
C SER A 23 -6.81 14.56 -2.90
N PRO A 24 -5.95 14.39 -3.92
CA PRO A 24 -4.88 13.41 -3.87
C PRO A 24 -3.98 13.55 -2.63
N GLN A 25 -3.75 14.77 -2.15
CA GLN A 25 -2.97 15.07 -0.94
C GLN A 25 -3.60 14.43 0.30
N VAL A 26 -4.91 14.65 0.50
CA VAL A 26 -5.66 14.07 1.63
C VAL A 26 -5.70 12.55 1.53
N GLN A 27 -5.99 12.00 0.35
CA GLN A 27 -6.07 10.55 0.15
C GLN A 27 -4.73 9.86 0.40
N VAL A 28 -3.61 10.41 -0.11
CA VAL A 28 -2.27 9.86 0.10
C VAL A 28 -1.89 9.90 1.58
N ALA A 29 -2.25 10.95 2.31
CA ALA A 29 -2.00 11.06 3.73
C ALA A 29 -2.77 9.99 4.53
N ILE A 30 -4.06 9.78 4.23
CA ILE A 30 -4.88 8.74 4.86
C ILE A 30 -4.31 7.35 4.56
N LEU A 31 -4.04 7.04 3.28
CA LEU A 31 -3.47 5.75 2.87
C LEU A 31 -2.13 5.48 3.55
N THR A 32 -1.31 6.52 3.76
CA THR A 32 -0.02 6.38 4.44
C THR A 32 -0.18 5.95 5.89
N GLU A 33 -1.12 6.54 6.62
CA GLU A 33 -1.40 6.13 8.01
C GLU A 33 -2.00 4.72 8.07
N GLU A 34 -2.93 4.40 7.18
CA GLU A 34 -3.52 3.05 7.11
C GLU A 34 -2.48 1.97 6.77
N ILE A 35 -1.56 2.26 5.84
CA ILE A 35 -0.43 1.38 5.50
C ILE A 35 0.47 1.17 6.72
N LYS A 36 0.71 2.22 7.51
CA LYS A 36 1.54 2.15 8.71
C LYS A 36 0.90 1.25 9.77
N GLU A 37 -0.36 1.49 10.13
CA GLU A 37 -1.08 0.67 11.11
C GLU A 37 -1.18 -0.81 10.66
N LEU A 38 -1.48 -1.04 9.37
CA LEU A 38 -1.58 -2.39 8.82
C LEU A 38 -0.23 -3.10 8.73
N SER A 39 0.84 -2.37 8.44
CA SER A 39 2.21 -2.92 8.45
C SER A 39 2.63 -3.33 9.87
N GLU A 40 2.29 -2.54 10.89
CA GLU A 40 2.53 -2.90 12.29
C GLU A 40 1.76 -4.15 12.70
N HIS A 41 0.48 -4.27 12.32
CA HIS A 41 -0.32 -5.47 12.54
C HIS A 41 0.28 -6.73 11.89
N LEU A 42 0.73 -6.63 10.63
CA LEU A 42 1.30 -7.78 9.92
C LEU A 42 2.65 -8.25 10.46
N LYS A 43 3.36 -7.43 11.26
CA LYS A 43 4.59 -7.87 11.94
C LYS A 43 4.31 -8.95 12.98
N SER A 44 3.20 -8.86 13.71
CA SER A 44 2.75 -9.89 14.66
C SER A 44 1.96 -11.01 13.97
N HIS A 45 1.28 -10.72 12.86
CA HIS A 45 0.42 -11.67 12.15
C HIS A 45 0.99 -12.08 10.78
N LYS A 46 2.11 -12.81 10.79
CA LYS A 46 2.82 -13.22 9.56
C LYS A 46 2.03 -14.11 8.60
N LYS A 47 1.00 -14.82 9.10
CA LYS A 47 0.14 -15.71 8.30
C LYS A 47 -1.15 -15.05 7.82
N ASP A 48 -1.35 -13.76 8.06
CA ASP A 48 -2.53 -13.05 7.56
C ASP A 48 -2.30 -12.55 6.12
N PHE A 49 -2.49 -13.47 5.17
CA PHE A 49 -2.31 -13.21 3.74
C PHE A 49 -3.40 -12.31 3.15
N SER A 50 -4.62 -12.36 3.70
CA SER A 50 -5.74 -11.53 3.25
C SER A 50 -5.51 -10.05 3.56
N SER A 51 -5.05 -9.75 4.78
CA SER A 51 -4.64 -8.40 5.17
C SER A 51 -3.40 -7.92 4.40
N ARG A 52 -2.45 -8.81 4.12
CA ARG A 52 -1.29 -8.49 3.27
C ARG A 52 -1.71 -8.08 1.85
N ARG A 53 -2.66 -8.80 1.25
CA ARG A 53 -3.25 -8.40 -0.04
C ARG A 53 -3.95 -7.05 0.03
N GLY A 54 -4.66 -6.77 1.12
CA GLY A 54 -5.25 -5.46 1.40
C GLY A 54 -4.19 -4.34 1.50
N LEU A 55 -3.06 -4.62 2.15
CA LEU A 55 -1.92 -3.71 2.25
C LEU A 55 -1.36 -3.36 0.87
N PHE A 56 -1.10 -4.37 0.02
CA PHE A 56 -0.57 -4.15 -1.33
C PHE A 56 -1.50 -3.27 -2.18
N ARG A 57 -2.81 -3.52 -2.13
CA ARG A 57 -3.80 -2.66 -2.82
C ARG A 57 -3.70 -1.19 -2.38
N LYS A 58 -3.56 -0.93 -1.08
CA LYS A 58 -3.39 0.43 -0.54
C LYS A 58 -2.08 1.08 -1.00
N VAL A 59 -0.98 0.31 -0.99
CA VAL A 59 0.33 0.78 -1.48
C VAL A 59 0.24 1.16 -2.97
N ASN A 60 -0.35 0.31 -3.79
CA ASN A 60 -0.53 0.54 -5.22
C ASN A 60 -1.44 1.74 -5.51
N GLN A 61 -2.54 1.89 -4.76
CA GLN A 61 -3.39 3.08 -4.85
C GLN A 61 -2.64 4.36 -4.51
N ARG A 62 -1.87 4.36 -3.41
CA ARG A 62 -1.04 5.52 -3.02
C ARG A 62 -0.02 5.85 -4.10
N ARG A 63 0.62 4.83 -4.70
CA ARG A 63 1.59 5.02 -5.79
C ARG A 63 0.94 5.70 -7.00
N LYS A 64 -0.24 5.24 -7.44
CA LYS A 64 -0.97 5.84 -8.57
C LYS A 64 -1.33 7.30 -8.31
N LEU A 65 -1.77 7.64 -7.10
CA LEU A 65 -2.06 9.03 -6.71
C LEU A 65 -0.81 9.92 -6.71
N LEU A 66 0.32 9.41 -6.21
CA LEU A 66 1.59 10.14 -6.24
C LEU A 66 2.11 10.33 -7.68
N GLN A 67 1.97 9.32 -8.53
CA GLN A 67 2.31 9.43 -9.95
C GLN A 67 1.42 10.46 -10.67
N TYR A 68 0.13 10.50 -10.34
CA TYR A 68 -0.78 11.52 -10.87
C TYR A 68 -0.33 12.92 -10.44
N LEU A 69 -0.11 13.14 -9.15
CA LEU A 69 0.39 14.43 -8.62
C LEU A 69 1.73 14.84 -9.24
N ALA A 70 2.66 13.90 -9.42
CA ALA A 70 3.95 14.20 -10.04
C ALA A 70 3.81 14.65 -11.51
N LYS A 71 2.79 14.17 -12.23
CA LYS A 71 2.52 14.57 -13.63
C LYS A 71 1.74 15.88 -13.75
N THR A 72 0.82 16.15 -12.82
CA THR A 72 -0.05 17.32 -12.91
C THR A 72 0.49 18.53 -12.17
N GLU A 73 1.06 18.33 -10.98
CA GLU A 73 1.46 19.39 -10.05
C GLU A 73 2.73 18.98 -9.28
N GLU A 74 3.88 19.09 -9.94
CA GLU A 74 5.17 18.65 -9.41
C GLU A 74 5.50 19.30 -8.05
N LYS A 75 5.23 20.60 -7.89
CA LYS A 75 5.47 21.33 -6.64
C LYS A 75 4.68 20.76 -5.47
N GLU A 76 3.42 20.37 -5.70
CA GLU A 76 2.58 19.79 -4.65
C GLU A 76 2.99 18.35 -4.34
N TYR A 77 3.44 17.60 -5.35
CA TYR A 77 4.06 16.29 -5.14
C TYR A 77 5.29 16.38 -4.22
N GLU A 78 6.21 17.31 -4.49
CA GLU A 78 7.44 17.46 -3.70
C GLU A 78 7.13 17.81 -2.24
N LYS A 79 6.27 18.81 -2.02
CA LYS A 79 5.82 19.21 -0.67
C LYS A 79 5.17 18.04 0.07
N LEU A 80 4.33 17.27 -0.61
CA LEU A 80 3.61 16.15 0.00
C LEU A 80 4.58 15.02 0.39
N VAL A 81 5.52 14.68 -0.48
CA VAL A 81 6.52 13.64 -0.22
C VAL A 81 7.44 14.02 0.93
N GLU A 82 7.88 15.27 0.99
CA GLU A 82 8.69 15.80 2.09
C GLU A 82 7.90 15.76 3.42
N LYS A 83 6.67 16.28 3.40
CA LYS A 83 5.79 16.33 4.58
C LYS A 83 5.46 14.94 5.13
N LEU A 84 5.29 13.95 4.26
CA LEU A 84 5.01 12.56 4.63
C LEU A 84 6.26 11.69 4.78
N LYS A 85 7.45 12.25 4.55
CA LYS A 85 8.75 11.54 4.58
C LYS A 85 8.74 10.26 3.74
N LEU A 86 8.07 10.29 2.59
CA LEU A 86 8.00 9.15 1.68
C LEU A 86 9.29 9.06 0.87
N LYS A 87 9.78 7.84 0.61
CA LYS A 87 10.96 7.65 -0.24
C LYS A 87 10.61 8.03 -1.69
N LYS A 88 11.30 9.02 -2.27
CA LYS A 88 11.27 9.32 -3.72
C LYS A 88 11.90 8.15 -4.48
N LYS A 89 11.15 7.10 -4.78
CA LYS A 89 11.51 6.16 -5.86
C LYS A 89 10.50 6.36 -6.98
N ILE A 90 10.78 7.30 -7.87
CA ILE A 90 10.09 7.36 -9.16
C ILE A 90 11.14 7.63 -10.24
N GLU A 91 11.56 6.56 -10.90
CA GLU A 91 12.14 6.66 -12.25
C GLU A 91 10.94 6.62 -13.22
N ILE A 92 10.74 7.70 -13.97
CA ILE A 92 9.77 7.84 -15.08
C ILE A 92 10.64 7.96 -16.33
N PRO A 93 10.42 7.30 -17.50
CA PRO A 93 9.17 6.80 -18.10
C PRO A 93 9.23 5.31 -18.58
N GLY A 94 8.07 4.66 -18.77
CA GLY A 94 7.98 3.33 -19.39
C GLY A 94 8.25 2.12 -18.48
N LEU A 95 8.36 2.32 -17.16
CA LEU A 95 8.63 1.25 -16.20
C LEU A 95 7.34 0.45 -15.92
N THR A 96 7.22 -0.61 -16.71
CA THR A 96 6.09 -1.51 -16.98
C THR A 96 5.28 -2.01 -15.78
N ASP A 97 3.96 -1.83 -15.85
CA ASP A 97 2.96 -2.55 -15.05
C ASP A 97 3.10 -4.10 -15.16
N LYS A 98 3.70 -4.61 -16.25
CA LYS A 98 3.81 -6.05 -16.56
C LYS A 98 4.82 -6.82 -15.72
N LYS A 99 5.85 -6.19 -15.13
CA LYS A 99 6.86 -6.89 -14.32
C LYS A 99 6.44 -7.04 -12.85
N GLU A 100 5.74 -6.05 -12.29
CA GLU A 100 5.27 -6.14 -10.90
C GLU A 100 4.07 -7.08 -10.75
N GLU A 101 3.13 -7.07 -11.71
CA GLU A 101 1.98 -7.97 -11.69
C GLU A 101 2.37 -9.44 -11.94
N ALA A 102 3.44 -9.67 -12.72
CA ALA A 102 4.02 -10.99 -12.95
C ALA A 102 4.77 -11.51 -11.71
N VAL A 103 5.60 -10.68 -11.08
CA VAL A 103 6.31 -11.04 -9.83
C VAL A 103 5.33 -11.23 -8.67
N GLU A 104 4.26 -10.42 -8.58
CA GLU A 104 3.19 -10.63 -7.59
C GLU A 104 2.44 -11.95 -7.82
N LYS A 105 2.14 -12.33 -9.07
CA LYS A 105 1.54 -13.64 -9.39
C LYS A 105 2.48 -14.80 -9.07
N GLU A 106 3.74 -14.72 -9.51
CA GLU A 106 4.75 -15.77 -9.27
C GLU A 106 4.98 -16.02 -7.77
N LEU A 107 5.10 -14.97 -6.95
CA LEU A 107 5.29 -15.12 -5.50
C LEU A 107 4.05 -15.69 -4.79
N ILE A 108 2.84 -15.41 -5.30
CA ILE A 108 1.60 -15.98 -4.77
C ILE A 108 1.46 -17.45 -5.17
N ASP A 109 1.78 -17.79 -6.42
CA ASP A 109 1.72 -19.15 -6.95
C ASP A 109 2.79 -20.06 -6.31
N GLU A 110 3.96 -19.53 -5.97
CA GLU A 110 5.00 -20.23 -5.20
C GLU A 110 4.57 -20.52 -3.74
N GLU A 111 3.86 -19.60 -3.07
CA GLU A 111 3.35 -19.83 -1.71
C GLU A 111 2.22 -20.90 -1.69
N ILE A 112 1.37 -20.96 -2.73
CA ILE A 112 0.28 -21.94 -2.86
C ILE A 112 0.83 -23.38 -3.07
N ASN A 113 1.86 -23.54 -3.90
CA ASN A 113 2.41 -24.86 -4.25
C ASN A 113 3.26 -25.49 -3.11
N VAL A 114 3.71 -24.68 -2.14
CA VAL A 114 4.41 -25.16 -0.93
C VAL A 114 3.43 -25.72 0.13
N GLU A 115 2.18 -25.24 0.15
CA GLU A 115 1.15 -25.72 1.07
C GLU A 115 0.54 -27.06 0.63
N GLU A 116 0.39 -27.31 -0.68
CA GLU A 116 -0.07 -28.62 -1.19
C GLU A 116 0.91 -29.76 -0.84
N LYS A 117 2.22 -29.53 -0.96
CA LYS A 117 3.26 -30.53 -0.67
C LYS A 117 3.48 -30.83 0.81
N LYS A 118 3.07 -29.95 1.74
CA LYS A 118 3.17 -30.20 3.19
C LYS A 118 2.02 -31.02 3.75
N SER A 119 0.98 -31.28 2.96
CA SER A 119 -0.22 -31.99 3.40
C SER A 119 -0.19 -33.51 3.17
N THR A 120 0.81 -34.07 2.46
CA THR A 120 0.85 -35.50 2.09
C THR A 120 1.88 -36.37 2.82
N ASP A 121 2.67 -35.85 3.76
CA ASP A 121 3.51 -36.70 4.63
C ASP A 121 2.94 -36.73 6.05
N LYS A 122 1.94 -37.59 6.24
CA LYS A 122 1.62 -38.14 7.55
C LYS A 122 1.97 -39.64 7.48
N PRO A 123 2.96 -40.13 8.23
CA PRO A 123 3.21 -41.56 8.31
C PRO A 123 1.98 -42.19 8.98
N SER A 124 1.31 -43.10 8.26
CA SER A 124 0.28 -43.92 8.87
C SER A 124 0.94 -45.16 9.45
N ASP A 125 1.10 -45.14 10.76
CA ASP A 125 1.34 -46.32 11.57
C ASP A 125 0.23 -47.35 11.33
N LYS A 126 0.60 -48.54 10.85
CA LYS A 126 -0.05 -49.80 11.21
C LYS A 126 0.85 -50.98 10.95
#